data_AF-A0A235A4M6-F1
#
_entry.id   AF-A0A235A4M6-F1
#
_cell.length_a   1.000
_cell.length_b   1.000
_cell.length_c   1.000
_cell.angle_alpha   90.00
_cell.angle_beta   90.00
_cell.angle_gamma   90.00
#
_symmetry.space_group_name_H-M   'P 1'
#
loop_
_entity.id
_entity.type
_entity.pdbx_description
1 polymer ?
#
loop_
_entity_poly.entity_id
_entity_poly.type
_entity_poly.pdbx_seq_one_letter_code
_entity_poly.pdbx_strand_id
1 'polypeptide(L)'
;MDERTSPHRIIRLRRAAAVAAIAGALLALVAVGFDFSGFWGGFALGTGVGLIVVAAYLSGLVTGMRRALPASMWLPARENGSV
;
A
#
# COMPACT_ATOMS: atom_id res chain seq x y z
N MET A 1 -22.94 -6.62 10.33
CA MET A 1 -21.50 -6.82 10.10
C MET A 1 -20.96 -5.60 9.38
N ASP A 2 -20.77 -4.49 10.10
CA ASP A 2 -20.20 -3.26 9.56
C ASP A 2 -18.77 -3.11 10.10
N GLU A 3 -17.86 -3.93 9.57
CA GLU A 3 -16.44 -3.74 9.85
C GLU A 3 -15.94 -2.56 9.01
N ARG A 4 -16.27 -1.37 9.49
CA ARG A 4 -15.87 -0.08 8.94
C ARG A 4 -14.37 -0.15 8.69
N THR A 5 -13.98 -0.05 7.43
CA THR A 5 -12.60 0.16 7.02
C THR A 5 -12.14 1.50 7.60
N SER A 6 -11.66 1.47 8.85
CA SER A 6 -11.26 2.66 9.60
C SER A 6 -10.22 3.44 8.76
N PRO A 7 -10.37 4.77 8.60
CA PRO A 7 -9.41 5.60 7.88
C PRO A 7 -7.97 5.37 8.36
N HIS A 8 -7.81 5.09 9.65
CA HIS A 8 -6.51 4.76 10.25
C HIS A 8 -5.90 3.47 9.70
N ARG A 9 -6.69 2.44 9.38
CA ARG A 9 -6.20 1.19 8.80
C ARG A 9 -5.66 1.43 7.39
N ILE A 10 -6.36 2.21 6.57
CA ILE A 10 -5.94 2.58 5.22
C ILE A 10 -4.61 3.35 5.25
N ILE A 11 -4.47 4.31 6.17
CA ILE A 11 -3.23 5.09 6.33
C ILE A 11 -2.06 4.19 6.75
N ARG A 12 -2.29 3.26 7.70
CA ARG A 12 -1.27 2.30 8.15
C ARG A 12 -0.81 1.38 7.01
N LEU A 13 -1.75 0.82 6.24
CA LEU A 13 -1.39 -0.03 5.08
C LEU A 13 -0.60 0.75 4.03
N ARG A 14 -0.99 2.00 3.73
CA ARG A 14 -0.25 2.84 2.78
C ARG A 14 1.17 3.13 3.25
N ARG A 15 1.35 3.40 4.55
CA ARG A 15 2.69 3.57 5.15
C ARG A 15 3.50 2.28 5.08
N ALA A 16 2.91 1.14 5.43
CA ALA A 16 3.57 -0.16 5.32
C ALA A 16 4.02 -0.47 3.89
N ALA A 17 3.17 -0.18 2.89
CA ALA A 17 3.51 -0.32 1.48
C ALA A 17 4.71 0.57 1.09
N ALA A 18 4.71 1.84 1.49
CA ALA A 18 5.81 2.76 1.19
C ALA A 18 7.12 2.30 1.85
N VAL A 19 7.08 1.90 3.13
CA VAL A 19 8.25 1.39 3.85
C VAL A 19 8.78 0.11 3.21
N ALA A 20 7.92 -0.83 2.84
CA ALA A 20 8.32 -2.05 2.16
C ALA A 20 8.97 -1.75 0.80
N ALA A 21 8.41 -0.84 0.00
CA ALA A 21 9.00 -0.44 -1.28
C ALA A 21 10.40 0.18 -1.10
N ILE A 22 10.55 1.10 -0.15
CA ILE A 22 11.83 1.77 0.12
C ILE A 22 12.85 0.75 0.63
N ALA A 23 12.48 -0.07 1.61
CA ALA A 23 13.36 -1.10 2.15
C ALA A 23 13.78 -2.11 1.07
N GLY A 24 12.84 -2.56 0.24
CA GLY A 24 13.13 -3.48 -0.87
C GLY A 24 14.06 -2.88 -1.92
N ALA A 25 13.85 -1.61 -2.29
CA ALA A 25 14.72 -0.90 -3.23
C ALA A 25 16.13 -0.71 -2.68
N LEU A 26 16.27 -0.32 -1.41
CA LEU A 26 17.58 -0.20 -0.76
C LEU A 26 18.30 -1.55 -0.68
N LEU A 27 17.58 -2.62 -0.33
CA LEU A 27 18.17 -3.95 -0.28
C LEU A 27 18.63 -4.43 -1.66
N ALA A 28 17.84 -4.18 -2.71
CA ALA A 28 18.23 -4.50 -4.08
C ALA A 28 19.47 -3.70 -4.52
N LEU A 29 19.54 -2.40 -4.21
CA LEU A 29 20.71 -1.56 -4.50
C LEU A 29 21.96 -2.05 -3.76
N VAL A 30 21.82 -2.41 -2.48
CA VAL A 30 22.92 -2.97 -1.68
C VAL A 30 23.36 -4.32 -2.24
N ALA A 31 22.43 -5.19 -2.62
CA ALA A 31 22.74 -6.50 -3.18
C ALA A 31 23.41 -6.43 -4.56
N VAL A 32 23.09 -5.41 -5.37
CA VAL A 32 23.73 -5.17 -6.68
C VAL A 32 25.07 -4.46 -6.52
N GLY A 33 25.18 -3.53 -5.57
CA GLY A 33 26.36 -2.66 -5.40
C GLY A 33 27.47 -3.25 -4.53
N PHE A 34 27.15 -4.14 -3.60
CA PHE A 34 28.13 -4.90 -2.85
C PHE A 34 28.27 -6.29 -3.47
N ASP A 35 29.51 -6.71 -3.70
CA ASP A 35 29.86 -8.05 -4.20
C ASP A 35 29.64 -9.11 -3.10
N PHE A 36 28.37 -9.32 -2.76
CA PHE A 36 27.96 -10.39 -1.87
C PHE A 36 27.95 -11.70 -2.67
N SER A 37 29.09 -12.37 -2.70
CA SER A 37 29.18 -13.70 -3.31
C SER A 37 28.38 -14.75 -2.54
N GLY A 38 27.78 -15.70 -3.27
CA GLY A 38 27.10 -16.86 -2.70
C GLY A 38 25.68 -16.58 -2.18
N PHE A 39 25.28 -17.31 -1.13
CA PHE A 39 23.91 -17.31 -0.59
C PHE A 39 23.42 -15.92 -0.17
N TRP A 40 24.30 -15.08 0.38
CA TRP A 40 23.94 -13.77 0.93
C TRP A 40 23.52 -12.76 -0.15
N GLY A 41 24.17 -12.77 -1.32
CA GLY A 41 23.76 -11.92 -2.44
C GLY A 41 22.40 -12.32 -2.99
N GLY A 42 22.16 -13.62 -3.15
CA GLY A 42 20.86 -14.16 -3.55
C GLY A 42 19.76 -13.88 -2.52
N PHE A 43 20.05 -14.03 -1.23
CA PHE A 43 19.13 -13.72 -0.15
C PHE A 43 18.73 -12.24 -0.15
N ALA A 44 19.70 -11.32 -0.28
CA ALA A 44 19.46 -9.88 -0.30
C ALA A 44 18.65 -9.45 -1.53
N LEU A 45 18.97 -9.96 -2.72
CA LEU A 45 18.17 -9.72 -3.93
C LEU A 45 16.75 -10.27 -3.78
N GLY A 46 16.61 -11.51 -3.30
CA GLY A 46 15.32 -12.16 -3.11
C GLY A 46 14.42 -11.43 -2.11
N THR A 47 14.97 -10.99 -0.97
CA THR A 47 14.23 -10.18 0.01
C THR A 47 13.89 -8.79 -0.53
N GLY A 48 14.80 -8.16 -1.29
CA GLY A 48 14.54 -6.90 -1.99
C GLY A 48 13.34 -6.98 -2.93
N VAL A 49 13.34 -7.97 -3.83
CA VAL A 49 12.23 -8.22 -4.76
C VAL A 49 10.94 -8.58 -4.02
N GLY A 50 11.02 -9.44 -3.00
CA GLY A 50 9.86 -9.82 -2.20
C GLY A 50 9.18 -8.62 -1.54
N LEU A 51 9.96 -7.69 -0.97
CA LEU A 51 9.44 -6.46 -0.38
C LEU A 51 8.76 -5.54 -1.40
N ILE A 52 9.28 -5.46 -2.64
CA ILE A 52 8.64 -4.71 -3.74
C ILE A 52 7.28 -5.32 -4.10
N VAL A 53 7.20 -6.65 -4.19
CA VAL A 53 5.93 -7.36 -4.48
C VAL A 53 4.91 -7.12 -3.37
N VAL A 54 5.32 -7.21 -2.11
CA VAL A 54 4.46 -6.91 -0.95
C VAL A 54 3.96 -5.47 -1.00
N ALA A 55 4.82 -4.51 -1.35
CA ALA A 55 4.42 -3.12 -1.48
C ALA A 55 3.38 -2.90 -2.61
N ALA A 56 3.56 -3.57 -3.76
CA ALA A 56 2.60 -3.53 -4.86
C ALA A 56 1.24 -4.10 -4.45
N TYR A 57 1.24 -5.26 -3.77
CA TYR A 57 0.02 -5.88 -3.25
C TYR A 57 -0.73 -4.96 -2.28
N LEU A 58 -0.02 -4.40 -1.28
CA LEU A 58 -0.61 -3.49 -0.30
C LEU A 58 -1.15 -2.21 -0.95
N SER A 59 -0.47 -1.68 -1.97
CA SER A 59 -0.93 -0.52 -2.74
C SER A 59 -2.22 -0.83 -3.52
N GLY A 60 -2.30 -2.00 -4.15
CA GLY A 60 -3.51 -2.48 -4.82
C GLY A 60 -4.67 -2.64 -3.84
N LEU A 61 -4.41 -3.25 -2.68
CA LEU A 61 -5.40 -3.42 -1.62
C LEU A 61 -5.94 -2.08 -1.11
N VAL A 62 -5.06 -1.11 -0.83
CA VAL A 62 -5.47 0.26 -0.44
C VAL A 62 -6.31 0.94 -1.52
N THR A 63 -5.95 0.76 -2.78
CA THR A 63 -6.70 1.32 -3.92
C THR A 63 -8.10 0.69 -4.01
N GLY A 64 -8.21 -0.62 -3.83
CA GLY A 64 -9.50 -1.34 -3.76
C GLY A 64 -10.36 -0.86 -2.60
N MET A 65 -9.79 -0.75 -1.41
CA MET A 65 -10.50 -0.23 -0.22
C MET A 65 -11.02 1.19 -0.42
N ARG A 66 -10.25 2.06 -1.09
CA ARG A 66 -10.69 3.44 -1.41
C ARG A 66 -11.87 3.47 -2.38
N ARG A 67 -11.90 2.57 -3.37
CA ARG A 67 -13.02 2.46 -4.32
C ARG A 67 -14.28 1.86 -3.69
N ALA A 68 -14.12 1.03 -2.66
CA ALA A 68 -15.24 0.42 -1.93
C ALA A 68 -15.86 1.36 -0.88
N LEU A 69 -15.23 2.50 -0.55
CA LEU A 69 -15.87 3.53 0.25
C LEU A 69 -17.01 4.15 -0.58
N PRO A 70 -18.22 4.29 -0.01
CA PRO A 70 -19.32 4.92 -0.72
C PRO A 70 -18.88 6.29 -1.20
N ALA A 71 -18.95 6.52 -2.51
CA ALA A 71 -18.81 7.85 -3.08
C ALA A 71 -19.78 8.76 -2.33
N SER A 72 -19.33 9.95 -1.93
CA SER A 72 -20.15 10.96 -1.29
C SER A 72 -21.49 11.03 -2.01
N MET A 73 -22.51 10.42 -1.41
CA MET A 73 -23.83 10.33 -1.98
C MET A 73 -24.26 11.78 -2.19
N TRP A 74 -24.51 12.16 -3.44
CA TRP A 74 -25.05 13.47 -3.76
C TRP A 74 -26.37 13.57 -2.99
N LEU A 75 -26.37 14.31 -1.89
CA LEU A 75 -27.61 14.64 -1.20
C LEU A 75 -28.31 15.65 -2.11
N PRO A 76 -29.52 15.36 -2.63
CA PRO A 76 -30.33 16.40 -3.21
C PRO A 76 -30.41 17.54 -2.20
N ALA A 77 -30.10 18.75 -2.66
CA ALA A 77 -30.33 19.95 -1.87
C ALA A 77 -31.74 19.81 -1.32
N ARG A 78 -31.90 19.88 0.01
CA ARG A 78 -33.23 19.91 0.60
C ARG A 78 -33.95 21.04 -0.09
N GLU A 79 -34.89 20.70 -0.95
CA GLU A 79 -35.96 21.59 -1.32
C GLU A 79 -36.72 21.81 -0.02
N ASN A 80 -36.27 22.82 0.72
CA ASN A 80 -37.08 23.45 1.73
C ASN A 80 -38.24 24.06 0.95
N GLY A 81 -39.26 23.24 0.69
CA GLY A 81 -40.47 23.69 0.04
C GLY A 81 -41.06 24.82 0.86
N SER A 82 -41.18 25.99 0.23
CA SER A 82 -42.18 27.00 0.56
C SER A 82 -42.20 28.07 -0.52
N VAL A 83 -42.94 27.84 -1.61
CA VAL A 83 -43.92 28.79 -2.16
C VAL A 83 -45.02 28.00 -2.86
#